data_AF-A0A7C7GPY8-F1
#
_entry.id   AF-A0A7C7GPY8-F1
#
_cell.length_a   1.000
_cell.length_b   1.000
_cell.length_c   1.000
_cell.angle_alpha   90.00
_cell.angle_beta   90.00
_cell.angle_gamma   90.00
#
_symmetry.space_group_name_H-M   'P 1'
#
loop_
_entity.id
_entity.type
_entity.pdbx_description
1 polymer ?
#
loop_
_entity_poly.entity_id
_entity_poly.type
_entity_poly.pdbx_seq_one_letter_code
_entity_poly.pdbx_strand_id
1 'polypeptide(L)'
;MNSLDLLDHINTFRIEEGKTKQTHSNFMKKIRDELDEAVVDFEGSYKGKDNAKTNCYFLPKDECMRMALRESKHVRKNMVKKLNDLLVDHNNQQQGQVA
;
A
#
# COMPACT_ATOMS: atom_id res chain seq x y z
N MET A 1 6.84 0.47 0.10
CA MET A 1 5.89 0.65 1.24
C MET A 1 5.40 -0.74 1.63
N ASN A 2 5.12 -1.01 2.91
CA ASN A 2 4.52 -2.30 3.27
C ASN A 2 3.02 -2.31 2.94
N SER A 3 2.44 -3.49 2.71
CA SER A 3 1.04 -3.64 2.29
C SER A 3 0.02 -3.25 3.37
N LEU A 4 0.42 -3.19 4.65
CA LEU A 4 -0.44 -2.73 5.74
C LEU A 4 -0.59 -1.21 5.68
N ASP A 5 0.51 -0.47 5.55
CA ASP A 5 0.50 0.98 5.40
C ASP A 5 -0.35 1.39 4.17
N LEU A 6 -0.18 0.65 3.08
CA LEU A 6 -0.96 0.86 1.86
C LEU A 6 -2.46 0.63 2.11
N LEU A 7 -2.82 -0.46 2.81
CA LEU A 7 -4.20 -0.76 3.18
C LEU A 7 -4.80 0.31 4.09
N ASP A 8 -4.03 0.84 5.03
CA ASP A 8 -4.49 1.88 5.96
C ASP A 8 -4.79 3.20 5.24
N HIS A 9 -3.94 3.59 4.28
CA HIS A 9 -4.24 4.73 3.42
C HIS A 9 -5.49 4.50 2.55
N ILE A 10 -5.60 3.32 1.91
CA ILE A 10 -6.79 2.95 1.13
C ILE A 10 -8.04 3.01 2.00
N ASN A 11 -7.99 2.43 3.20
CA ASN A 11 -9.13 2.40 4.12
C ASN A 11 -9.52 3.78 4.63
N THR A 12 -8.55 4.67 4.88
CA THR A 12 -8.81 6.07 5.21
C THR A 12 -9.66 6.72 4.11
N PHE A 13 -9.24 6.64 2.85
CA PHE A 13 -9.97 7.24 1.74
C PHE A 13 -11.31 6.55 1.44
N ARG A 14 -11.43 5.24 1.71
CA ARG A 14 -12.72 4.52 1.59
C ARG A 14 -13.75 5.04 2.60
N ILE A 15 -13.33 5.29 3.83
CA ILE A 15 -14.22 5.82 4.89
C ILE A 15 -14.65 7.24 4.57
N GLU A 16 -13.75 8.08 4.05
CA GLU A 16 -14.06 9.46 3.64
C GLU A 16 -15.19 9.53 2.60
N GLU A 17 -15.28 8.55 1.69
CA GLU A 17 -16.38 8.44 0.73
C GLU A 17 -17.58 7.58 1.22
N GLY A 18 -17.64 7.26 2.51
CA GLY A 18 -18.75 6.52 3.13
C GLY A 18 -18.75 5.01 2.90
N LYS A 19 -17.62 4.41 2.49
CA LYS A 19 -17.49 2.97 2.28
C LYS A 19 -16.92 2.23 3.49
N THR A 20 -17.19 0.93 3.52
CA THR A 20 -16.64 0.03 4.53
C THR A 20 -15.14 -0.22 4.32
N LYS A 21 -14.44 -0.42 5.45
CA LYS A 21 -13.05 -0.83 5.49
C LYS A 21 -12.88 -2.19 4.79
N GLN A 22 -11.82 -2.28 3.99
CA GLN A 22 -11.32 -3.51 3.45
C GLN A 22 -10.50 -4.26 4.52
N THR A 23 -10.75 -5.55 4.65
CA THR A 23 -10.02 -6.42 5.58
C THR A 23 -8.65 -6.77 5.02
N HIS A 24 -7.69 -7.07 5.91
CA HIS A 24 -6.36 -7.56 5.54
C HIS A 24 -6.43 -8.75 4.57
N SER A 25 -7.21 -9.77 4.93
CA SER A 25 -7.39 -10.99 4.12
C SER A 25 -7.89 -10.69 2.70
N ASN A 26 -8.91 -9.83 2.58
CA ASN A 26 -9.43 -9.45 1.26
C ASN A 26 -8.42 -8.63 0.46
N PHE A 27 -7.64 -7.78 1.12
CA PHE A 27 -6.60 -7.03 0.43
C PHE A 27 -5.46 -7.93 -0.06
N MET A 28 -5.00 -8.88 0.76
CA MET A 28 -3.98 -9.85 0.33
C MET A 28 -4.44 -10.68 -0.88
N LYS A 29 -5.73 -11.04 -0.94
CA LYS A 29 -6.32 -11.70 -2.12
C LYS A 29 -6.26 -10.80 -3.35
N LYS A 30 -6.62 -9.52 -3.22
CA LYS A 30 -6.53 -8.53 -4.31
C LYS A 30 -5.09 -8.32 -4.79
N ILE A 31 -4.11 -8.32 -3.89
CA ILE A 31 -2.69 -8.20 -4.26
C ILE A 31 -2.27 -9.39 -5.13
N ARG A 32 -2.56 -10.62 -4.69
CA ARG A 32 -2.24 -11.82 -5.48
C ARG A 32 -2.94 -11.84 -6.83
N ASP A 33 -4.20 -11.41 -6.87
CA ASP A 33 -4.99 -11.35 -8.12
C ASP A 33 -4.49 -10.27 -9.09
N GLU A 34 -3.94 -9.15 -8.60
CA GLU A 34 -3.38 -8.10 -9.45
C GLU A 34 -1.94 -8.41 -9.90
N LEU A 35 -1.10 -8.89 -8.97
CA LEU A 35 0.34 -9.06 -9.22
C LEU A 35 0.70 -10.44 -9.76
N ASP A 36 -0.23 -11.38 -9.71
CA ASP A 36 -0.08 -12.75 -10.21
C ASP A 36 1.24 -13.38 -9.72
N GLU A 37 2.02 -14.01 -10.59
CA GLU A 37 3.30 -14.64 -10.25
C GLU A 37 4.33 -13.64 -9.71
N ALA A 38 4.29 -12.37 -10.12
CA ALA A 38 5.25 -11.36 -9.66
C ALA A 38 5.10 -11.03 -8.15
N VAL A 39 4.01 -11.46 -7.53
CA VAL A 39 3.77 -11.24 -6.10
C VAL A 39 4.86 -11.86 -5.20
N VAL A 40 5.52 -12.92 -5.69
CA VAL A 40 6.56 -13.65 -4.94
C VAL A 40 7.78 -12.79 -4.64
N ASP A 41 8.08 -11.82 -5.50
CA ASP A 41 9.24 -10.92 -5.35
C ASP A 41 9.05 -9.91 -4.22
N PHE A 42 7.83 -9.78 -3.69
CA PHE A 42 7.46 -8.80 -2.69
C PHE A 42 7.09 -9.41 -1.35
N GLU A 43 7.26 -10.72 -1.15
CA GLU A 43 6.85 -11.38 0.08
C GLU A 43 7.54 -10.81 1.32
N GLY A 44 6.73 -10.60 2.36
CA GLY A 44 7.18 -10.11 3.65
C GLY A 44 6.38 -10.73 4.79
N SER A 45 6.84 -10.50 6.01
CA SER A 45 6.07 -10.84 7.20
C SER A 45 6.26 -9.80 8.28
N TYR A 46 5.24 -9.66 9.13
CA TYR A 46 5.30 -8.88 10.35
C TYR A 46 4.88 -9.74 11.55
N LYS A 47 5.33 -9.38 12.74
CA LYS A 47 4.85 -10.00 13.98
C LYS A 47 3.56 -9.30 14.42
N GLY A 48 2.48 -10.07 14.50
CA GLY A 48 1.20 -9.62 15.06
C GLY A 48 1.28 -9.44 16.58
N LYS A 49 0.19 -8.91 17.16
CA LYS A 49 0.05 -8.73 18.61
C LYS A 49 0.05 -10.05 19.40
N ASP A 50 -0.32 -11.13 18.73
CA ASP A 50 -0.29 -12.51 19.20
C ASP A 50 1.10 -13.17 19.06
N ASN A 51 2.13 -12.40 18.69
CA ASN A 51 3.46 -12.88 18.32
C ASN A 51 3.48 -13.85 17.12
N ALA A 52 2.37 -14.03 16.42
CA ALA A 52 2.32 -14.85 15.21
C ALA A 52 2.92 -14.07 14.03
N LYS A 53 3.68 -14.76 13.19
CA LYS A 53 4.11 -14.20 11.90
C LYS A 53 2.90 -14.16 10.96
N THR A 54 2.56 -12.96 10.51
CA THR A 54 1.51 -12.73 9.52
C THR A 54 2.13 -12.25 8.22
N ASN A 55 1.67 -12.81 7.11
CA ASN A 55 2.18 -12.46 5.79
C ASN A 55 1.72 -11.06 5.37
N CYS A 56 2.63 -10.33 4.73
CA CYS A 56 2.40 -9.05 4.09
C CYS A 56 3.26 -8.95 2.82
N TYR A 57 3.21 -7.82 2.13
CA TYR A 57 4.05 -7.57 0.97
C TYR A 57 4.79 -6.23 1.08
N PHE A 58 6.03 -6.16 0.58
CA PHE A 58 6.79 -4.94 0.43
C PHE A 58 6.70 -4.47 -1.02
N LEU A 59 5.73 -3.61 -1.29
CA LEU A 59 5.39 -3.20 -2.64
C LEU A 59 6.20 -1.95 -3.04
N PRO A 60 6.86 -1.94 -4.22
CA PRO A 60 7.42 -0.74 -4.80
C PRO A 60 6.28 0.18 -5.27
N LYS A 61 6.63 1.41 -5.65
CA LYS A 61 5.64 2.43 -6.01
C LYS A 61 4.70 1.97 -7.14
N ASP A 62 5.23 1.30 -8.15
CA ASP A 62 4.47 0.89 -9.32
C ASP A 62 3.43 -0.17 -8.95
N GLU A 63 3.78 -1.15 -8.11
CA GLU A 63 2.80 -2.11 -7.59
C GLU A 63 1.77 -1.44 -6.65
N CYS A 64 2.19 -0.48 -5.80
CA CYS A 64 1.23 0.33 -5.04
C CYS A 64 0.27 1.11 -5.95
N MET A 65 0.75 1.61 -7.09
CA MET A 65 -0.05 2.32 -8.07
C MET A 65 -1.09 1.40 -8.72
N ARG A 66 -0.69 0.19 -9.12
CA ARG A 66 -1.61 -0.82 -9.66
C ARG A 66 -2.72 -1.17 -8.66
N MET A 67 -2.39 -1.32 -7.38
CA MET A 67 -3.40 -1.51 -6.34
C MET A 67 -4.36 -0.32 -6.22
N ALA A 68 -3.86 0.92 -6.34
CA ALA A 68 -4.71 2.11 -6.34
C ALA A 68 -5.67 2.15 -7.55
N LEU A 69 -5.24 1.64 -8.72
CA LEU A 69 -6.09 1.58 -9.92
C LEU A 69 -7.34 0.71 -9.71
N ARG A 70 -7.26 -0.33 -8.89
CA ARG A 70 -8.41 -1.21 -8.55
C ARG A 70 -9.46 -0.57 -7.67
N GLU A 71 -9.15 0.54 -7.01
CA GLU A 71 -10.07 1.20 -6.10
C GLU A 71 -10.96 2.23 -6.84
N SER A 72 -11.89 2.84 -6.10
CA SER A 72 -12.80 3.85 -6.64
C SER A 72 -12.06 5.08 -7.17
N LYS A 73 -12.74 5.90 -7.99
CA LYS A 73 -12.16 7.16 -8.50
C LYS A 73 -11.63 8.06 -7.38
N HIS A 74 -12.35 8.14 -6.27
CA HIS A 74 -11.95 8.96 -5.11
C HIS A 74 -10.69 8.39 -4.44
N VAL A 75 -10.72 7.10 -4.07
CA VAL A 75 -9.59 6.43 -3.41
C VAL A 75 -8.35 6.43 -4.30
N ARG A 76 -8.49 6.10 -5.58
CA ARG A 76 -7.41 6.12 -6.57
C ARG A 76 -6.74 7.49 -6.66
N LYS A 77 -7.53 8.56 -6.81
CA LYS A 77 -7.00 9.94 -6.90
C LYS A 77 -6.16 10.29 -5.67
N ASN A 78 -6.68 10.00 -4.47
CA ASN A 78 -5.99 10.33 -3.23
C ASN A 78 -4.77 9.45 -2.97
N MET A 79 -4.84 8.15 -3.30
CA MET A 79 -3.70 7.24 -3.23
C MET A 79 -2.57 7.65 -4.17
N VAL A 80 -2.88 7.98 -5.44
CA VAL A 80 -1.88 8.46 -6.42
C VAL A 80 -1.17 9.70 -5.88
N LYS A 81 -1.93 10.67 -5.35
CA LYS A 81 -1.37 11.87 -4.73
C LYS A 81 -0.44 11.50 -3.57
N LYS A 82 -0.91 10.67 -2.64
CA LYS A 82 -0.12 10.22 -1.48
C LYS A 82 1.18 9.53 -1.89
N LEU A 83 1.15 8.67 -2.90
CA LEU A 83 2.34 7.97 -3.41
C LEU A 83 3.35 8.94 -4.06
N ASN A 84 2.88 10.01 -4.69
CA ASN A 84 3.75 11.03 -5.26
C ASN A 84 4.35 11.93 -4.18
N ASP A 85 3.56 12.34 -3.18
CA ASP A 85 4.05 13.14 -2.05
C ASP A 85 5.16 12.41 -1.31
N LEU A 86 4.99 11.10 -1.06
CA LEU A 86 6.02 10.27 -0.42
C LEU A 86 7.33 10.17 -1.23
N LEU A 87 7.27 10.23 -2.57
CA LEU A 87 8.49 10.29 -3.38
C LEU A 87 9.21 11.63 -3.22
N VAL A 88 8.46 12.72 -3.23
CA VAL A 88 9.03 14.07 -3.08
C VAL A 88 9.72 14.19 -1.72
N ASP A 89 9.06 13.71 -0.66
CA ASP A 89 9.64 13.68 0.69
C ASP A 89 10.93 12.85 0.73
N HIS A 90 10.95 11.68 0.10
CA HIS A 90 12.14 10.82 0.05
C HIS A 90 13.30 11.49 -0.69
N ASN A 91 13.03 12.14 -1.83
CA ASN A 91 14.05 12.85 -2.61
C ASN A 91 14.61 14.05 -1.84
N ASN A 92 13.76 14.81 -1.15
CA ASN A 92 14.17 15.95 -0.32
C ASN A 92 15.04 15.51 0.86
N GLN A 93 14.75 14.35 1.48
CA GLN A 93 15.55 13.78 2.56
C GLN A 93 16.95 13.36 2.10
N GLN A 94 17.10 12.88 0.85
CA GLN A 94 18.41 12.53 0.30
C GLN A 94 19.24 13.76 -0.08
N GLN A 95 18.60 14.84 -0.55
CA GLN A 95 19.29 16.10 -0.89
C GLN A 95 19.74 16.90 0.35
N GLY A 96 19.09 16.71 1.50
CA GLY A 96 19.47 17.35 2.76
C GLY A 96 20.66 16.70 3.50
N GLN A 97 21.17 15.55 3.03
CA GLN A 97 22.30 14.84 3.65
C GLN A 97 23.65 15.07 2.95
N VAL A 98 23.69 15.92 1.92
CA VAL A 98 24.91 16.29 1.16
C VAL A 98 25.40 17.72 1.46
N ALA A 99 25.02 18.29 2.61
CA ALA A 99 25.51 19.58 3.09
C ALA A 99 26.41 19.42 4.32
#